data_AF-A0A344PPM1-F1
#
_entry.id   AF-A0A344PPM1-F1
#
_cell.length_a   1.000
_cell.length_b   1.000
_cell.length_c   1.000
_cell.angle_alpha   90.00
_cell.angle_beta   90.00
_cell.angle_gamma   90.00
#
_symmetry.space_group_name_H-M   'P 1'
#
loop_
_entity.id
_entity.type
_entity.pdbx_description
1 polymer ?
#
loop_
_entity_poly.entity_id
_entity_poly.type
_entity_poly.pdbx_seq_one_letter_code
_entity_poly.pdbx_strand_id
1 'polypeptide(L)'
;MDLVNPQSSTIIFGFDSAWTDAPKAPGAICAVAFDERGRVQFHEPRLVSFTEAHRFIDGLRKDFFVSLVALDQPTVVPNAAGSRPVDKVAASLVSFVGGGVQPANRSKIGMFCDASPIWSFISGLDATEDPIQARTASAGHFLIEVFPALALPALDDGFSQRLCAPKYNPQNRKKFRLEDWQAVARVVERSAERFNVPGLAEWAHQMRNAAQPRKSDQDKLDAAICALIGLCWRAGPTAHSAFLGDVVHGYMVTPISDATWPRLQQAAIRRGVPTSQDVGS
;
A
#
# COMPACT_ATOMS: atom_id res chain seq x y z
N MET A 1 5.57 10.35 10.68
CA MET A 1 6.74 9.47 10.64
C MET A 1 7.86 10.15 9.88
N ASP A 2 9.10 10.22 10.39
CA ASP A 2 10.29 10.67 9.61
C ASP A 2 10.98 9.46 8.97
N LEU A 3 11.78 9.66 7.92
CA LEU A 3 12.72 8.62 7.49
C LEU A 3 13.91 8.59 8.45
N VAL A 4 14.27 7.39 8.91
CA VAL A 4 15.43 7.17 9.81
C VAL A 4 16.54 6.37 9.16
N ASN A 5 16.24 5.70 8.04
CA ASN A 5 17.23 5.01 7.21
C ASN A 5 17.34 5.75 5.87
N PRO A 6 18.42 6.52 5.63
CA PRO A 6 18.70 7.09 4.33
C PRO A 6 18.70 6.00 3.25
N GLN A 7 18.16 6.32 2.08
CA GLN A 7 18.08 5.39 0.96
C GLN A 7 19.10 5.76 -0.11
N SER A 8 19.69 4.76 -0.75
CA SER A 8 20.61 4.90 -1.88
C SER A 8 20.49 3.68 -2.77
N SER A 9 20.48 3.87 -4.09
CA SER A 9 20.27 2.78 -5.05
C SER A 9 19.04 1.92 -4.70
N THR A 10 17.95 2.59 -4.33
CA THR A 10 16.67 1.96 -3.95
C THR A 10 15.55 2.54 -4.79
N ILE A 11 14.66 1.69 -5.31
CA ILE A 11 13.40 2.12 -5.92
C ILE A 11 12.21 1.43 -5.23
N ILE A 12 11.19 2.21 -4.90
CA ILE A 12 9.95 1.74 -4.27
C ILE A 12 8.80 2.01 -5.22
N PHE A 13 8.10 0.94 -5.62
CA PHE A 13 6.91 1.00 -6.46
C PHE A 13 5.66 0.95 -5.58
N GLY A 14 4.68 1.78 -5.89
CA GLY A 14 3.33 1.65 -5.37
C GLY A 14 2.41 1.21 -6.48
N PHE A 15 1.68 0.11 -6.28
CA PHE A 15 0.79 -0.46 -7.30
C PHE A 15 -0.59 -0.73 -6.69
N ASP A 16 -1.58 0.07 -7.08
CA ASP A 16 -2.99 -0.30 -6.96
C ASP A 16 -3.38 -1.12 -8.18
N SER A 17 -3.63 -2.40 -7.99
CA SER A 17 -3.91 -3.33 -9.10
C SER A 17 -5.33 -3.27 -9.63
N ALA A 18 -6.26 -2.62 -8.91
CA ALA A 18 -7.70 -2.76 -9.10
C ALA A 18 -8.22 -4.23 -9.07
N TRP A 19 -7.39 -5.16 -8.59
CA TRP A 19 -7.59 -6.60 -8.35
C TRP A 19 -7.96 -7.47 -9.56
N THR A 20 -8.33 -6.87 -10.68
CA THR A 20 -8.76 -7.56 -11.91
C THR A 20 -8.21 -6.84 -13.13
N ASP A 21 -7.94 -7.57 -14.22
CA ASP A 21 -7.38 -7.00 -15.46
C ASP A 21 -8.50 -6.48 -16.38
N ALA A 22 -9.42 -5.68 -15.82
CA ALA A 22 -10.56 -5.15 -16.54
C ALA A 22 -10.13 -3.90 -17.34
N PRO A 23 -10.21 -3.88 -18.69
CA PRO A 23 -9.74 -2.73 -19.49
C PRO A 23 -10.46 -1.41 -19.18
N LYS A 24 -11.66 -1.48 -18.61
CA LYS A 24 -12.48 -0.31 -18.21
C LYS A 24 -12.23 0.15 -16.77
N ALA A 25 -11.42 -0.59 -16.01
CA ALA A 25 -11.05 -0.31 -14.63
C ALA A 25 -9.58 -0.75 -14.40
N PRO A 26 -8.62 -0.11 -15.10
CA PRO A 26 -7.20 -0.42 -14.91
C PRO A 26 -6.76 -0.02 -13.49
N GLY A 27 -5.69 -0.67 -13.02
CA GLY A 27 -4.97 -0.20 -11.84
C GLY A 27 -4.14 1.05 -12.12
N ALA A 28 -3.34 1.47 -11.15
CA ALA A 28 -2.37 2.54 -11.30
C ALA A 28 -1.05 2.21 -10.60
N ILE A 29 0.06 2.68 -11.17
CA ILE A 29 1.41 2.46 -10.64
C ILE A 29 2.21 3.75 -10.62
N CYS A 30 3.04 3.92 -9.59
CA CYS A 30 4.03 5.00 -9.47
C CYS A 30 5.33 4.47 -8.85
N ALA A 31 6.38 5.31 -8.77
CA ALA A 31 7.61 4.94 -8.08
C ALA A 31 8.30 6.13 -7.41
N VAL A 32 9.00 5.86 -6.30
CA VAL A 32 9.96 6.75 -5.66
C VAL A 32 11.33 6.10 -5.77
N ALA A 33 12.26 6.75 -6.48
CA ALA A 33 13.61 6.27 -6.74
C ALA A 33 14.63 7.12 -6.00
N PHE A 34 15.61 6.47 -5.38
CA PHE A 34 16.76 7.10 -4.73
C PHE A 34 18.02 6.62 -5.47
N ASP A 35 18.74 7.55 -6.10
CA ASP A 35 19.99 7.22 -6.78
C ASP A 35 21.10 6.83 -5.78
N GLU A 36 22.29 6.50 -6.25
CA GLU A 36 23.43 6.12 -5.38
C GLU A 36 23.84 7.23 -4.39
N ARG A 37 23.51 8.50 -4.68
CA ARG A 37 23.77 9.64 -3.81
C ARG A 37 22.58 9.98 -2.90
N GLY A 38 21.52 9.17 -2.94
CA GLY A 38 20.27 9.40 -2.22
C GLY A 38 19.43 10.55 -2.77
N ARG A 39 19.71 11.04 -3.99
CA ARG A 39 18.85 12.03 -4.64
C ARG A 39 17.58 11.33 -5.09
N VAL A 40 16.45 11.95 -4.76
CA VAL A 40 15.14 11.36 -5.00
C VAL A 40 14.56 11.81 -6.34
N GLN A 41 13.93 10.89 -7.04
CA GLN A 41 13.09 11.12 -8.20
C GLN A 41 11.72 10.47 -7.98
N PHE A 42 10.66 11.21 -8.30
CA PHE A 42 9.30 10.67 -8.30
C PHE A 42 8.86 10.38 -9.75
N HIS A 43 8.36 9.18 -9.98
CA HIS A 43 7.67 8.80 -11.21
C HIS A 43 6.17 8.86 -10.95
N GLU A 44 5.51 9.84 -11.56
CA GLU A 44 4.09 10.12 -11.31
C GLU A 44 3.17 8.91 -11.59
N PRO A 45 2.04 8.80 -10.87
CA PRO A 45 1.13 7.68 -11.05
C PRO A 45 0.46 7.68 -12.43
N ARG A 46 0.46 6.52 -13.06
CA ARG A 46 -0.19 6.28 -14.37
C ARG A 46 -1.07 5.04 -14.32
N LEU A 47 -2.16 5.06 -15.09
CA LEU A 47 -3.04 3.90 -15.22
C LEU A 47 -2.34 2.79 -15.99
N VAL A 48 -2.50 1.55 -15.55
CA VAL A 48 -1.83 0.36 -16.12
C VAL A 48 -2.67 -0.90 -15.96
N SER A 49 -2.56 -1.80 -16.93
CA SER A 49 -2.81 -3.24 -16.77
C SER A 49 -1.69 -3.93 -15.97
N PHE A 50 -1.88 -5.18 -15.56
CA PHE A 50 -0.82 -5.98 -14.93
C PHE A 50 0.42 -6.10 -15.83
N THR A 51 0.23 -6.27 -17.13
CA THR A 51 1.35 -6.39 -18.07
C THR A 51 2.13 -5.08 -18.19
N GLU A 52 1.44 -3.94 -18.19
CA GLU A 52 2.09 -2.62 -18.24
C GLU A 52 2.78 -2.27 -16.92
N ALA A 53 2.21 -2.68 -15.78
CA ALA A 53 2.83 -2.57 -14.47
C ALA A 53 4.14 -3.38 -14.41
N HIS A 54 4.12 -4.62 -14.90
CA HIS A 54 5.30 -5.48 -14.98
C HIS A 54 6.41 -4.82 -15.81
N ARG A 55 6.09 -4.35 -17.03
CA ARG A 55 7.07 -3.62 -17.88
C ARG A 55 7.60 -2.35 -17.22
N PHE A 56 6.77 -1.63 -16.46
CA PHE A 56 7.20 -0.43 -15.73
C PHE A 56 8.24 -0.77 -14.67
N ILE A 57 7.97 -1.82 -13.89
CA ILE A 57 8.86 -2.27 -12.81
C ILE A 57 10.18 -2.77 -13.41
N ASP A 58 10.12 -3.65 -14.41
CA ASP A 58 11.33 -4.19 -15.07
C ASP A 58 12.15 -3.14 -15.80
N GLY A 59 11.50 -2.10 -16.33
CA GLY A 59 12.17 -0.99 -16.99
C GLY A 59 13.00 -0.15 -16.02
N LEU A 60 12.50 0.08 -14.80
CA LEU A 60 13.14 0.97 -13.84
C LEU A 60 14.04 0.25 -12.83
N ARG A 61 13.69 -0.98 -12.39
CA ARG A 61 14.38 -1.65 -11.28
C ARG A 61 15.86 -1.97 -11.54
N LYS A 62 16.26 -2.07 -12.81
CA LYS A 62 17.60 -2.50 -13.24
C LYS A 62 18.71 -1.53 -12.85
N ASP A 63 18.36 -0.27 -12.61
CA ASP A 63 19.29 0.79 -12.24
C ASP A 63 19.49 0.90 -10.71
N PHE A 64 18.90 -0.02 -9.93
CA PHE A 64 18.89 0.03 -8.46
C PHE A 64 19.29 -1.32 -7.86
N PHE A 65 20.04 -1.30 -6.76
CA PHE A 65 20.37 -2.51 -6.02
C PHE A 65 19.17 -3.09 -5.29
N VAL A 66 18.31 -2.23 -4.74
CA VAL A 66 17.09 -2.62 -4.06
C VAL A 66 15.87 -2.14 -4.84
N SER A 67 14.94 -3.05 -5.08
CA SER A 67 13.62 -2.72 -5.60
C SER A 67 12.54 -3.33 -4.71
N LEU A 68 11.58 -2.52 -4.29
CA LEU A 68 10.46 -2.95 -3.46
C LEU A 68 9.13 -2.61 -4.14
N VAL A 69 8.27 -3.60 -4.35
CA VAL A 69 6.92 -3.41 -4.86
C VAL A 69 5.93 -3.49 -3.70
N ALA A 70 5.25 -2.38 -3.42
CA ALA A 70 4.13 -2.30 -2.49
C ALA A 70 2.82 -2.42 -3.27
N LEU A 71 2.17 -3.58 -3.17
CA LEU A 71 1.01 -3.97 -3.97
C LEU A 71 -0.27 -3.94 -3.14
N ASP A 72 -1.29 -3.18 -3.57
CA ASP A 72 -2.67 -3.29 -3.08
C ASP A 72 -3.39 -4.44 -3.77
N GLN A 73 -3.04 -5.65 -3.36
CA GLN A 73 -3.78 -6.87 -3.64
C GLN A 73 -3.25 -8.02 -2.76
N PRO A 74 -4.15 -8.89 -2.26
CA PRO A 74 -3.77 -10.16 -1.67
C PRO A 74 -2.85 -11.02 -2.54
N THR A 75 -1.66 -11.34 -2.03
CA THR A 75 -0.64 -12.15 -2.73
C THR A 75 -0.65 -13.61 -2.28
N VAL A 76 -1.01 -13.85 -1.02
CA VAL A 76 -1.17 -15.19 -0.43
C VAL A 76 -2.63 -15.39 -0.01
N VAL A 77 -3.35 -16.27 -0.73
CA VAL A 77 -4.79 -16.53 -0.54
C VAL A 77 -5.05 -18.04 -0.49
N PRO A 78 -4.74 -18.73 0.63
CA PRO A 78 -4.83 -20.19 0.72
C PRO A 78 -6.27 -20.68 0.94
N ASN A 79 -7.18 -19.82 1.41
CA ASN A 79 -8.52 -20.20 1.80
C ASN A 79 -9.48 -20.30 0.60
N ALA A 80 -10.21 -21.41 0.51
CA ALA A 80 -11.23 -21.61 -0.53
C ALA A 80 -12.40 -20.61 -0.41
N ALA A 81 -12.84 -20.32 0.82
CA ALA A 81 -13.95 -19.42 1.13
C ALA A 81 -13.65 -18.55 2.37
N GLY A 82 -14.55 -17.61 2.68
CA GLY A 82 -14.43 -16.76 3.87
C GLY A 82 -13.37 -15.65 3.71
N SER A 83 -12.65 -15.35 4.79
CA SER A 83 -11.59 -14.32 4.84
C SER A 83 -10.33 -14.89 5.45
N ARG A 84 -9.17 -14.41 5.01
CA ARG A 84 -7.88 -14.74 5.64
C ARG A 84 -7.84 -14.24 7.08
N PRO A 85 -7.03 -14.83 7.96
CA PRO A 85 -6.85 -14.33 9.33
C PRO A 85 -6.45 -12.84 9.36
N VAL A 86 -5.52 -12.43 8.49
CA VAL A 86 -5.06 -11.04 8.38
C VAL A 86 -6.18 -10.07 7.95
N ASP A 87 -7.05 -10.47 7.01
CA ASP A 87 -8.19 -9.65 6.58
C ASP A 87 -9.10 -9.30 7.78
N LYS A 88 -9.28 -10.25 8.71
CA LYS A 88 -10.09 -10.06 9.91
C LYS A 88 -9.40 -9.16 10.95
N VAL A 89 -8.07 -9.13 10.99
CA VAL A 89 -7.29 -8.19 11.80
C VAL A 89 -7.44 -6.79 11.23
N ALA A 90 -7.21 -6.60 9.93
CA ALA A 90 -7.41 -5.32 9.24
C ALA A 90 -8.85 -4.81 9.40
N ALA A 91 -9.84 -5.69 9.23
CA ALA A 91 -11.25 -5.35 9.38
C ALA A 91 -11.61 -4.84 10.78
N SER A 92 -10.86 -5.20 11.82
CA SER A 92 -11.11 -4.71 13.18
C SER A 92 -10.92 -3.19 13.30
N LEU A 93 -9.94 -2.62 12.60
CA LEU A 93 -9.68 -1.19 12.53
C LEU A 93 -10.52 -0.53 11.44
N VAL A 94 -10.49 -1.08 10.22
CA VAL A 94 -11.19 -0.49 9.07
C VAL A 94 -12.70 -0.39 9.32
N SER A 95 -13.32 -1.40 9.93
CA SER A 95 -14.76 -1.33 10.27
C SER A 95 -15.04 -0.34 11.40
N PHE A 96 -14.12 -0.20 12.36
CA PHE A 96 -14.26 0.78 13.46
C PHE A 96 -14.27 2.21 12.94
N VAL A 97 -13.39 2.52 11.99
CA VAL A 97 -13.36 3.82 11.31
C VAL A 97 -14.45 3.96 10.24
N GLY A 98 -15.30 2.94 10.03
CA GLY A 98 -16.44 3.01 9.10
C GLY A 98 -16.08 2.80 7.62
N GLY A 99 -14.99 2.08 7.36
CA GLY A 99 -14.65 1.48 6.08
C GLY A 99 -15.11 0.03 5.97
N GLY A 100 -14.71 -0.65 4.90
CA GLY A 100 -14.95 -2.08 4.68
C GLY A 100 -13.71 -2.78 4.16
N VAL A 101 -13.60 -4.07 4.46
CA VAL A 101 -12.53 -4.95 3.95
C VAL A 101 -13.18 -6.04 3.11
N GLN A 102 -12.77 -6.13 1.85
CA GLN A 102 -13.23 -7.20 0.96
C GLN A 102 -12.52 -8.50 1.34
N PRO A 103 -13.25 -9.59 1.63
CA PRO A 103 -12.63 -10.89 1.90
C PRO A 103 -11.84 -11.43 0.69
N ALA A 104 -10.61 -11.85 0.92
CA ALA A 104 -9.81 -12.59 -0.07
C ALA A 104 -10.02 -14.10 0.10
N ASN A 105 -10.44 -14.79 -0.96
CA ASN A 105 -10.59 -16.25 -1.00
C ASN A 105 -10.70 -16.76 -2.44
N ARG A 106 -10.35 -18.03 -2.68
CA ARG A 106 -10.31 -18.63 -4.04
C ARG A 106 -11.67 -18.68 -4.75
N SER A 107 -12.80 -18.63 -4.03
CA SER A 107 -14.13 -18.60 -4.67
C SER A 107 -14.47 -17.26 -5.35
N LYS A 108 -13.67 -16.21 -5.15
CA LYS A 108 -13.83 -14.90 -5.82
C LYS A 108 -13.29 -14.96 -7.25
N ILE A 109 -14.13 -15.42 -8.18
CA ILE A 109 -13.81 -15.53 -9.60
C ILE A 109 -13.33 -14.17 -10.17
N GLY A 110 -12.23 -14.21 -10.91
CA GLY A 110 -11.58 -13.04 -11.50
C GLY A 110 -10.59 -12.35 -10.56
N MET A 111 -10.85 -12.33 -9.25
CA MET A 111 -9.97 -11.66 -8.27
C MET A 111 -8.91 -12.59 -7.67
N PHE A 112 -9.31 -13.81 -7.25
CA PHE A 112 -8.40 -14.76 -6.59
C PHE A 112 -8.60 -16.23 -7.00
N CYS A 113 -9.31 -16.51 -8.09
CA CYS A 113 -9.38 -17.88 -8.62
C CYS A 113 -8.09 -18.24 -9.38
N ASP A 114 -7.90 -19.49 -9.80
CA ASP A 114 -6.66 -19.94 -10.46
C ASP A 114 -6.33 -19.17 -11.74
N ALA A 115 -7.34 -18.61 -12.42
CA ALA A 115 -7.18 -17.79 -13.61
C ALA A 115 -6.95 -16.29 -13.33
N SER A 116 -6.86 -15.88 -12.06
CA SER A 116 -6.71 -14.47 -11.70
C SER A 116 -5.35 -13.91 -12.14
N PRO A 117 -5.32 -12.68 -12.67
CA PRO A 117 -4.13 -12.11 -13.31
C PRO A 117 -2.96 -11.91 -12.33
N ILE A 118 -3.28 -11.75 -11.04
CA ILE A 118 -2.28 -11.56 -9.98
C ILE A 118 -1.28 -12.71 -9.90
N TRP A 119 -1.68 -13.96 -10.18
CA TRP A 119 -0.76 -15.11 -10.10
C TRP A 119 0.29 -15.07 -11.20
N SER A 120 -0.12 -14.73 -12.43
CA SER A 120 0.81 -14.55 -13.55
C SER A 120 1.70 -13.33 -13.34
N PHE A 121 1.16 -12.26 -12.75
CA PHE A 121 1.94 -11.08 -12.39
C PHE A 121 3.02 -11.39 -11.36
N ILE A 122 2.68 -12.00 -10.22
CA ILE A 122 3.64 -12.35 -9.16
C ILE A 122 4.70 -13.30 -9.71
N SER A 123 4.29 -14.34 -10.44
CA SER A 123 5.22 -15.29 -11.05
C SER A 123 6.16 -14.63 -12.06
N GLY A 124 5.67 -13.66 -12.84
CA GLY A 124 6.50 -12.94 -13.80
C GLY A 124 7.38 -11.87 -13.16
N LEU A 125 6.96 -11.31 -12.02
CA LEU A 125 7.70 -10.29 -11.29
C LEU A 125 9.03 -10.84 -10.75
N ASP A 126 9.07 -12.12 -10.40
CA ASP A 126 10.27 -12.81 -9.86
C ASP A 126 10.88 -12.03 -8.68
N ALA A 127 10.00 -11.58 -7.78
CA ALA A 127 10.35 -10.88 -6.56
C ALA A 127 10.32 -11.82 -5.36
N THR A 128 11.24 -11.62 -4.41
CA THR A 128 11.22 -12.28 -3.11
C THR A 128 10.09 -11.72 -2.25
N GLU A 129 9.18 -12.58 -1.86
CA GLU A 129 8.08 -12.25 -0.95
C GLU A 129 8.50 -12.46 0.52
N ASP A 130 9.36 -11.56 1.01
CA ASP A 130 9.82 -11.53 2.39
C ASP A 130 9.81 -10.09 2.92
N PRO A 131 8.75 -9.68 3.64
CA PRO A 131 8.65 -8.34 4.19
C PRO A 131 9.81 -7.99 5.13
N ILE A 132 10.29 -8.94 5.94
CA ILE A 132 11.35 -8.69 6.92
C ILE A 132 12.68 -8.44 6.20
N GLN A 133 13.02 -9.27 5.23
CA GLN A 133 14.22 -9.08 4.42
C GLN A 133 14.14 -7.78 3.60
N ALA A 134 12.99 -7.49 3.00
CA ALA A 134 12.75 -6.28 2.21
C ALA A 134 13.00 -4.98 2.99
N ARG A 135 12.88 -5.02 4.33
CA ARG A 135 13.12 -3.87 5.19
C ARG A 135 14.61 -3.51 5.32
N THR A 136 15.52 -4.47 5.33
CA THR A 136 16.93 -4.23 5.71
C THR A 136 17.93 -4.60 4.62
N ALA A 137 17.56 -5.41 3.63
CA ALA A 137 18.47 -5.89 2.59
C ALA A 137 19.20 -4.74 1.86
N SER A 138 20.47 -4.96 1.50
CA SER A 138 21.28 -4.03 0.71
C SER A 138 21.12 -4.23 -0.79
N ALA A 139 20.57 -5.36 -1.22
CA ALA A 139 20.23 -5.67 -2.61
C ALA A 139 19.06 -6.66 -2.67
N GLY A 140 18.34 -6.66 -3.79
CA GLY A 140 17.26 -7.61 -4.09
C GLY A 140 16.01 -6.96 -4.67
N HIS A 141 15.12 -7.79 -5.20
CA HIS A 141 13.82 -7.39 -5.69
C HIS A 141 12.75 -8.03 -4.82
N PHE A 142 11.90 -7.21 -4.20
CA PHE A 142 10.99 -7.63 -3.14
C PHE A 142 9.55 -7.22 -3.44
N LEU A 143 8.61 -7.98 -2.89
CA LEU A 143 7.18 -7.72 -2.95
C LEU A 143 6.59 -7.71 -1.53
N ILE A 144 5.74 -6.72 -1.25
CA ILE A 144 4.92 -6.67 -0.04
C ILE A 144 3.46 -6.39 -0.38
N GLU A 145 2.55 -7.13 0.25
CA GLU A 145 1.13 -6.82 0.27
C GLU A 145 0.87 -5.61 1.19
N VAL A 146 0.14 -4.61 0.69
CA VAL A 146 -0.26 -3.41 1.43
C VAL A 146 -1.76 -3.13 1.25
N PHE A 147 -2.32 -2.28 2.10
CA PHE A 147 -3.73 -1.88 2.01
C PHE A 147 -3.91 -0.39 2.34
N PRO A 148 -4.08 0.51 1.34
CA PRO A 148 -4.18 1.96 1.54
C PRO A 148 -5.22 2.39 2.58
N ALA A 149 -6.41 1.79 2.56
CA ALA A 149 -7.47 2.15 3.51
C ALA A 149 -7.14 1.75 4.97
N LEU A 150 -6.29 0.75 5.18
CA LEU A 150 -5.78 0.38 6.51
C LEU A 150 -4.69 1.35 6.99
N ALA A 151 -3.88 1.86 6.05
CA ALA A 151 -2.77 2.75 6.35
C ALA A 151 -3.21 4.18 6.72
N LEU A 152 -4.26 4.71 6.08
CA LEU A 152 -4.71 6.09 6.25
C LEU A 152 -4.94 6.51 7.73
N PRO A 153 -5.63 5.71 8.58
CA PRO A 153 -5.76 6.01 10.01
C PRO A 153 -4.45 6.17 10.80
N ALA A 154 -3.34 5.60 10.33
CA ALA A 154 -2.03 5.74 10.96
C ALA A 154 -1.22 6.93 10.40
N LEU A 155 -1.55 7.37 9.18
CA LEU A 155 -0.91 8.51 8.52
C LEU A 155 -1.53 9.85 8.95
N ASP A 156 -2.80 9.86 9.35
CA ASP A 156 -3.49 11.01 9.92
C ASP A 156 -4.48 10.58 11.01
N ASP A 157 -4.25 11.06 12.24
CA ASP A 157 -5.06 10.72 13.40
C ASP A 157 -6.53 11.15 13.26
N GLY A 158 -6.84 12.13 12.39
CA GLY A 158 -8.21 12.51 12.06
C GLY A 158 -9.03 11.35 11.46
N PHE A 159 -8.38 10.37 10.85
CA PHE A 159 -9.03 9.18 10.29
C PHE A 159 -9.08 7.99 11.27
N SER A 160 -8.43 8.09 12.43
CA SER A 160 -8.33 7.00 13.41
C SER A 160 -9.56 6.85 14.31
N GLN A 161 -10.45 7.85 14.30
CA GLN A 161 -11.65 7.88 15.14
C GLN A 161 -12.82 7.05 14.58
N ARG A 162 -13.78 6.73 15.45
CA ARG A 162 -14.95 5.93 15.09
C ARG A 162 -15.74 6.58 13.95
N LEU A 163 -15.95 5.83 12.87
CA LEU A 163 -16.67 6.27 11.66
C LEU A 163 -16.02 7.44 10.88
N CYS A 164 -14.73 7.75 11.13
CA CYS A 164 -14.01 8.86 10.49
C CYS A 164 -13.17 8.48 9.26
N ALA A 165 -13.34 7.26 8.71
CA ALA A 165 -12.66 6.88 7.48
C ALA A 165 -13.08 7.80 6.32
N PRO A 166 -12.13 8.36 5.56
CA PRO A 166 -12.41 9.31 4.51
C PRO A 166 -13.26 8.67 3.40
N LYS A 167 -14.26 9.38 2.90
CA LYS A 167 -15.13 8.98 1.79
C LYS A 167 -14.63 9.60 0.48
N TYR A 168 -13.44 9.22 0.06
CA TYR A 168 -12.74 9.82 -1.08
C TYR A 168 -12.94 9.09 -2.42
N ASN A 169 -13.80 8.05 -2.50
CA ASN A 169 -14.07 7.33 -3.74
C ASN A 169 -15.12 8.05 -4.62
N PRO A 170 -14.75 8.66 -5.77
CA PRO A 170 -15.67 9.45 -6.58
C PRO A 170 -16.73 8.62 -7.32
N GLN A 171 -16.50 7.31 -7.48
CA GLN A 171 -17.48 6.40 -8.08
C GLN A 171 -18.70 6.21 -7.15
N ASN A 172 -18.51 6.31 -5.83
CA ASN A 172 -19.60 6.25 -4.87
C ASN A 172 -20.19 7.65 -4.61
N ARG A 173 -20.89 8.19 -5.61
CA ARG A 173 -21.47 9.56 -5.58
C ARG A 173 -22.33 9.86 -4.35
N LYS A 174 -22.96 8.85 -3.74
CA LYS A 174 -23.79 9.02 -2.53
C LYS A 174 -22.98 9.28 -1.27
N LYS A 175 -21.77 8.72 -1.17
CA LYS A 175 -20.91 8.84 0.01
C LYS A 175 -19.73 9.78 -0.21
N PHE A 176 -19.35 10.01 -1.46
CA PHE A 176 -18.18 10.82 -1.82
C PHE A 176 -18.25 12.22 -1.19
N ARG A 177 -17.12 12.66 -0.63
CA ARG A 177 -16.95 14.02 -0.10
C ARG A 177 -15.65 14.60 -0.65
N LEU A 178 -15.74 15.79 -1.24
CA LEU A 178 -14.56 16.47 -1.78
C LEU A 178 -13.58 16.87 -0.68
N GLU A 179 -14.07 17.21 0.51
CA GLU A 179 -13.23 17.50 1.68
C GLU A 179 -12.39 16.28 2.11
N ASP A 180 -12.96 15.07 2.05
CA ASP A 180 -12.25 13.83 2.39
C ASP A 180 -11.20 13.51 1.32
N TRP A 181 -11.52 13.74 0.05
CA TRP A 181 -10.54 13.66 -1.04
C TRP A 181 -9.35 14.61 -0.81
N GLN A 182 -9.65 15.88 -0.51
CA GLN A 182 -8.64 16.90 -0.23
C GLN A 182 -7.81 16.56 1.00
N ALA A 183 -8.43 15.98 2.03
CA ALA A 183 -7.76 15.54 3.24
C ALA A 183 -6.79 14.39 2.93
N VAL A 184 -7.22 13.37 2.20
CA VAL A 184 -6.34 12.24 1.79
C VAL A 184 -5.18 12.74 0.94
N ALA A 185 -5.42 13.57 -0.08
CA ALA A 185 -4.36 14.15 -0.89
C ALA A 185 -3.38 14.99 -0.05
N ARG A 186 -3.87 15.73 0.95
CA ARG A 186 -3.02 16.47 1.90
C ARG A 186 -2.18 15.56 2.79
N VAL A 187 -2.66 14.37 3.13
CA VAL A 187 -1.88 13.37 3.87
C VAL A 187 -0.72 12.87 3.01
N VAL A 188 -0.96 12.61 1.72
CA VAL A 188 0.10 12.24 0.77
C VAL A 188 1.12 13.38 0.60
N GLU A 189 0.65 14.61 0.40
CA GLU A 189 1.48 15.83 0.30
C GLU A 189 2.40 15.98 1.52
N ARG A 190 1.83 16.00 2.74
CA ARG A 190 2.60 16.15 3.99
C ARG A 190 3.56 14.98 4.25
N SER A 191 3.16 13.75 3.92
CA SER A 191 4.04 12.60 4.05
C SER A 191 5.23 12.70 3.10
N ALA A 192 4.98 13.13 1.85
CA ALA A 192 6.01 13.33 0.85
C ALA A 192 6.99 14.45 1.23
N GLU A 193 6.49 15.59 1.73
CA GLU A 193 7.33 16.67 2.27
C GLU A 193 8.24 16.17 3.39
N ARG A 194 7.67 15.43 4.35
CA ARG A 194 8.40 14.87 5.48
C ARG A 194 9.45 13.83 5.06
N PHE A 195 9.17 13.10 3.99
CA PHE A 195 10.10 12.15 3.39
C PHE A 195 11.06 12.78 2.37
N ASN A 196 11.00 14.11 2.21
CA ASN A 196 11.78 14.88 1.26
C ASN A 196 11.65 14.36 -0.18
N VAL A 197 10.42 14.02 -0.60
CA VAL A 197 10.06 13.59 -1.96
C VAL A 197 9.28 14.71 -2.67
N PRO A 198 9.95 15.79 -3.12
CA PRO A 198 9.29 17.01 -3.59
C PRO A 198 8.36 16.78 -4.80
N GLY A 199 8.73 15.89 -5.72
CA GLY A 199 7.88 15.56 -6.87
C GLY A 199 6.55 14.92 -6.47
N LEU A 200 6.53 14.08 -5.43
CA LEU A 200 5.29 13.50 -4.92
C LEU A 200 4.47 14.53 -4.15
N ALA A 201 5.11 15.44 -3.40
CA ALA A 201 4.42 16.52 -2.70
C ALA A 201 3.70 17.46 -3.68
N GLU A 202 4.39 17.90 -4.74
CA GLU A 202 3.82 18.73 -5.80
C GLU A 202 2.66 18.02 -6.53
N TRP A 203 2.85 16.74 -6.89
CA TRP A 203 1.79 15.96 -7.52
C TRP A 203 0.55 15.84 -6.61
N ALA A 204 0.75 15.54 -5.32
CA ALA A 204 -0.34 15.43 -4.36
C ALA A 204 -1.06 16.77 -4.12
N HIS A 205 -0.31 17.89 -4.15
CA HIS A 205 -0.88 19.23 -4.12
C HIS A 205 -1.84 19.48 -5.30
N GLN A 206 -1.45 19.07 -6.51
CA GLN A 206 -2.30 19.17 -7.69
C GLN A 206 -3.56 18.29 -7.56
N MET A 207 -3.41 17.05 -7.08
CA MET A 207 -4.55 16.16 -6.82
C MET A 207 -5.52 16.74 -5.79
N ARG A 208 -5.00 17.38 -4.73
CA ARG A 208 -5.80 18.06 -3.72
C ARG A 208 -6.64 19.19 -4.33
N ASN A 209 -6.09 19.91 -5.31
CA ASN A 209 -6.77 21.03 -5.96
C ASN A 209 -7.65 20.62 -7.15
N ALA A 210 -7.76 19.32 -7.46
CA ALA A 210 -8.64 18.84 -8.51
C ALA A 210 -10.11 19.14 -8.17
N ALA A 211 -10.78 19.94 -9.01
CA ALA A 211 -12.16 20.36 -8.77
C ALA A 211 -13.19 19.21 -8.90
N GLN A 212 -12.89 18.22 -9.76
CA GLN A 212 -13.79 17.10 -10.04
C GLN A 212 -13.00 15.78 -10.15
N PRO A 213 -12.56 15.21 -9.01
CA PRO A 213 -11.85 13.93 -9.00
C PRO A 213 -12.68 12.80 -9.61
N ARG A 214 -12.01 11.89 -10.31
CA ARG A 214 -12.59 10.71 -10.96
C ARG A 214 -12.06 9.42 -10.34
N LYS A 215 -12.65 8.28 -10.69
CA LYS A 215 -12.16 6.98 -10.19
C LYS A 215 -10.68 6.74 -10.54
N SER A 216 -10.28 7.07 -11.77
CA SER A 216 -8.88 6.99 -12.21
C SER A 216 -7.92 7.83 -11.38
N ASP A 217 -8.41 8.94 -10.83
CA ASP A 217 -7.62 9.80 -9.96
C ASP A 217 -7.46 9.15 -8.58
N GLN A 218 -8.49 8.45 -8.10
CA GLN A 218 -8.43 7.64 -6.90
C GLN A 218 -7.44 6.48 -7.06
N ASP A 219 -7.48 5.73 -8.18
CA ASP A 219 -6.52 4.63 -8.43
C ASP A 219 -5.08 5.14 -8.34
N LYS A 220 -4.80 6.30 -8.95
CA LYS A 220 -3.49 6.96 -8.89
C LYS A 220 -3.10 7.40 -7.47
N LEU A 221 -4.06 7.90 -6.69
CA LEU A 221 -3.85 8.29 -5.30
C LEU A 221 -3.57 7.08 -4.41
N ASP A 222 -4.30 5.98 -4.63
CA ASP A 222 -4.11 4.71 -3.91
C ASP A 222 -2.74 4.11 -4.25
N ALA A 223 -2.28 4.16 -5.51
CA ALA A 223 -0.92 3.79 -5.90
C ALA A 223 0.16 4.64 -5.17
N ALA A 224 -0.05 5.95 -5.06
CA ALA A 224 0.86 6.83 -4.31
C ALA A 224 0.89 6.49 -2.82
N ILE A 225 -0.26 6.15 -2.22
CA ILE A 225 -0.33 5.67 -0.84
C ILE A 225 0.40 4.34 -0.70
N CYS A 226 0.29 3.41 -1.65
CA CYS A 226 1.08 2.17 -1.64
C CYS A 226 2.58 2.45 -1.62
N ALA A 227 3.07 3.38 -2.45
CA ALA A 227 4.48 3.76 -2.45
C ALA A 227 4.91 4.35 -1.11
N LEU A 228 4.06 5.17 -0.47
CA LEU A 228 4.30 5.69 0.87
C LEU A 228 4.35 4.58 1.93
N ILE A 229 3.50 3.56 1.85
CA ILE A 229 3.56 2.40 2.76
C ILE A 229 4.88 1.66 2.58
N GLY A 230 5.31 1.43 1.34
CA GLY A 230 6.62 0.82 1.05
C GLY A 230 7.79 1.63 1.61
N LEU A 231 7.72 2.96 1.50
CA LEU A 231 8.73 3.87 2.04
C LEU A 231 8.73 3.90 3.57
N CYS A 232 7.56 3.93 4.22
CA CYS A 232 7.42 3.78 5.67
C CYS A 232 8.03 2.46 6.15
N TRP A 233 7.75 1.35 5.44
CA TRP A 233 8.25 0.04 5.80
C TRP A 233 9.77 -0.05 5.73
N ARG A 234 10.36 0.43 4.62
CA ARG A 234 11.79 0.33 4.30
C ARG A 234 12.64 1.35 5.05
N ALA A 235 12.19 2.60 5.08
CA ALA A 235 13.00 3.74 5.50
C ALA A 235 12.52 4.42 6.78
N GLY A 236 11.31 4.10 7.25
CA GLY A 236 10.74 4.62 8.49
C GLY A 236 11.18 3.84 9.75
N PRO A 237 10.92 4.40 10.94
CA PRO A 237 11.14 3.71 12.20
C PRO A 237 10.30 2.45 12.28
N THR A 238 10.92 1.37 12.68
CA THR A 238 10.23 0.09 12.82
C THR A 238 9.02 0.17 13.74
N ALA A 239 9.10 0.92 14.84
CA ALA A 239 8.00 1.09 15.79
C ALA A 239 6.71 1.65 15.15
N HIS A 240 6.80 2.29 13.98
CA HIS A 240 5.67 2.89 13.28
C HIS A 240 5.18 2.07 12.08
N SER A 241 5.59 0.82 11.93
CA SER A 241 5.03 -0.07 10.89
C SER A 241 4.95 -1.50 11.40
N ALA A 242 3.92 -2.23 10.96
CA ALA A 242 3.69 -3.61 11.34
C ALA A 242 3.58 -4.50 10.11
N PHE A 243 4.16 -5.69 10.24
CA PHE A 243 3.83 -6.85 9.42
C PHE A 243 2.81 -7.69 10.20
N LEU A 244 1.62 -7.83 9.64
CA LEU A 244 0.49 -8.54 10.22
C LEU A 244 0.30 -9.85 9.46
N GLY A 245 0.27 -10.99 10.15
CA GLY A 245 0.15 -12.30 9.51
C GLY A 245 1.50 -12.88 9.11
N ASP A 246 1.47 -13.80 8.14
CA ASP A 246 2.65 -14.53 7.68
C ASP A 246 2.53 -14.90 6.19
N VAL A 247 3.65 -15.26 5.58
CA VAL A 247 3.75 -15.59 4.14
C VAL A 247 3.11 -16.93 3.78
N VAL A 248 2.57 -17.69 4.75
CA VAL A 248 1.88 -18.97 4.53
C VAL A 248 0.37 -18.79 4.52
N HIS A 249 -0.16 -18.01 5.46
CA HIS A 249 -1.59 -17.83 5.69
C HIS A 249 -2.15 -16.52 5.14
N GLY A 250 -1.28 -15.63 4.67
CA GLY A 250 -1.60 -14.28 4.20
C GLY A 250 -1.17 -13.22 5.20
N TYR A 251 -0.71 -12.08 4.66
CA TYR A 251 -0.16 -11.00 5.45
C TYR A 251 -0.50 -9.62 4.89
N MET A 252 -0.23 -8.57 5.66
CA MET A 252 -0.26 -7.18 5.21
C MET A 252 0.85 -6.39 5.91
N VAL A 253 1.50 -5.49 5.18
CA VAL A 253 2.36 -4.46 5.74
C VAL A 253 1.60 -3.13 5.81
N THR A 254 1.65 -2.47 6.95
CA THR A 254 0.98 -1.17 7.15
C THR A 254 1.74 -0.28 8.12
N PRO A 255 1.74 1.05 7.91
CA PRO A 255 2.08 1.98 8.99
C PRO A 255 1.11 1.81 10.15
N ILE A 256 1.59 2.15 11.35
CA ILE A 256 0.83 2.13 12.60
C ILE A 256 1.18 3.37 13.44
N SER A 257 0.28 3.69 14.36
CA SER A 257 0.38 4.80 15.31
C SER A 257 -0.16 4.37 16.68
N ASP A 258 0.06 5.17 17.71
CA ASP A 258 -0.49 4.93 19.05
C ASP A 258 -2.02 4.79 19.04
N ALA A 259 -2.70 5.48 18.13
CA ALA A 259 -4.15 5.41 17.97
C ALA A 259 -4.63 4.11 17.29
N THR A 260 -3.82 3.52 16.41
CA THR A 260 -4.24 2.41 15.55
C THR A 260 -3.71 1.06 16.00
N TRP A 261 -2.48 1.02 16.52
CA TRP A 261 -1.80 -0.22 16.91
C TRP A 261 -2.53 -1.04 17.97
N PRO A 262 -3.01 -0.47 19.10
CA PRO A 262 -3.63 -1.26 20.17
C PRO A 262 -4.82 -2.10 19.66
N ARG A 263 -5.60 -1.55 18.73
CA ARG A 263 -6.74 -2.24 18.12
C ARG A 263 -6.30 -3.41 17.24
N LEU A 264 -5.30 -3.19 16.39
CA LEU A 264 -4.76 -4.22 15.51
C LEU A 264 -4.09 -5.34 16.31
N GLN A 265 -3.26 -4.98 17.29
CA GLN A 265 -2.59 -5.93 18.17
C GLN A 265 -3.60 -6.80 18.95
N GLN A 266 -4.60 -6.18 19.57
CA GLN A 266 -5.64 -6.93 20.29
C GLN A 266 -6.46 -7.83 19.35
N ALA A 267 -6.69 -7.41 18.11
CA ALA A 267 -7.38 -8.23 17.12
C ALA A 267 -6.52 -9.41 16.63
N ALA A 268 -5.21 -9.22 16.49
CA ALA A 268 -4.24 -10.23 16.12
C ALA A 268 -4.09 -11.30 17.22
N ILE A 269 -3.89 -10.87 18.47
CA ILE A 269 -3.83 -11.76 19.65
C ILE A 269 -5.07 -12.66 19.73
N ARG A 270 -6.28 -12.07 19.63
CA ARG A 270 -7.54 -12.83 19.69
C ARG A 270 -7.70 -13.86 18.58
N ARG A 271 -6.94 -13.73 17.48
CA ARG A 271 -7.05 -14.58 16.30
C ARG A 271 -5.84 -15.48 16.10
N GLY A 272 -4.85 -15.42 16.98
CA GLY A 272 -3.58 -16.12 16.79
C GLY A 272 -2.83 -15.69 15.52
N VAL A 273 -3.01 -14.43 15.09
CA VAL A 273 -2.30 -13.90 13.92
C VAL A 273 -0.97 -13.31 14.41
N PRO A 274 0.18 -13.78 13.89
CA PRO A 274 1.47 -13.22 14.29
C PRO A 274 1.58 -11.77 13.85
N THR A 275 2.35 -10.99 14.60
CA THR A 275 2.71 -9.63 14.23
C THR A 275 4.19 -9.42 14.54
N SER A 276 4.89 -8.69 13.67
CA SER A 276 6.21 -8.16 14.00
C SER A 276 6.16 -6.64 13.98
N GLN A 277 6.21 -6.05 15.17
CA GLN A 277 6.94 -4.82 15.38
C GLN A 277 8.34 -5.29 15.76
N ASP A 278 9.38 -4.85 15.07
CA ASP A 278 10.74 -5.01 15.60
C ASP A 278 10.81 -4.04 16.79
N VAL A 279 10.30 -4.49 17.94
CA VAL A 279 10.49 -3.81 19.21
C VAL A 279 11.94 -4.12 19.54
N GLY A 280 12.83 -3.24 19.10
CA GLY A 280 14.27 -3.42 19.25
C GLY A 280 14.59 -3.93 20.66
N SER A 281 15.15 -5.13 20.71
CA SER A 281 15.92 -5.61 21.86
C SER A 281 17.32 -5.01 21.79
#